data_AF-A0A374WRW7-F1
#
_entry.id   AF-A0A374WRW7-F1
#
_cell.length_a   1.000
_cell.length_b   1.000
_cell.length_c   1.000
_cell.angle_alpha   90.00
_cell.angle_beta   90.00
_cell.angle_gamma   90.00
#
_symmetry.space_group_name_H-M   'P 1'
#
loop_
_entity.id
_entity.type
_entity.pdbx_description
1 polymer ?
#
loop_
_entity_poly.entity_id
_entity_poly.type
_entity_poly.pdbx_seq_one_letter_code
_entity_poly.pdbx_strand_id
1 'polypeptide(L)'
;MATSEEIEKYCRNCVSRDFVNGKGLVCKRTRELPAFEEECESFEKDEELERLAPPKPEDFPVSMTEEEMLAEENLSKGVLYAVAACIVGAVAWGLISVSTGRQIGFMPIAIGLMVGFSMRKGKGIRPIFGIIGAALALVSCILGDFLSIIGYISQSYDMGYFEVLTSADYGEIFSVMLKNMMSMTAFFYGFALYEGYKYSFRAQKRPEGGKI
;
A
#
# COMPACT_ATOMS: atom_id res chain seq x y z
N MET A 1 -55.98 -3.88 5.28
CA MET A 1 -55.45 -2.73 6.04
C MET A 1 -53.95 -2.76 5.93
N ALA A 2 -53.35 -1.79 5.23
CA ALA A 2 -51.92 -1.55 5.29
C ALA A 2 -51.48 -1.35 6.74
N THR A 3 -50.33 -1.90 7.10
CA THR A 3 -49.73 -1.70 8.41
C THR A 3 -49.32 -0.24 8.58
N SER A 4 -49.25 0.22 9.83
CA SER A 4 -48.78 1.58 10.14
C SER A 4 -47.39 1.87 9.56
N GLU A 5 -46.53 0.85 9.46
CA GLU A 5 -45.18 0.96 8.87
C GLU A 5 -45.22 1.17 7.34
N GLU A 6 -46.14 0.50 6.65
CA GLU A 6 -46.32 0.64 5.19
C GLU A 6 -46.89 2.03 4.84
N ILE A 7 -47.89 2.47 5.62
CA ILE A 7 -48.50 3.80 5.50
C ILE A 7 -47.43 4.89 5.73
N GLU A 8 -46.58 4.70 6.74
CA GLU A 8 -45.50 5.62 7.07
C GLU A 8 -44.42 5.68 5.98
N LYS A 9 -44.01 4.53 5.43
CA LYS A 9 -43.03 4.46 4.32
C LYS A 9 -43.53 5.22 3.09
N TYR A 10 -44.82 5.13 2.80
CA TYR A 10 -45.45 5.80 1.68
C TYR A 10 -45.57 7.32 1.94
N CYS A 11 -46.08 7.72 3.10
CA CYS A 11 -46.29 9.13 3.42
C CYS A 11 -44.99 9.92 3.64
N ARG A 12 -43.90 9.27 4.09
CA ARG A 12 -42.59 9.91 4.27
C ARG A 12 -42.02 10.49 2.98
N ASN A 13 -42.36 9.90 1.83
CA ASN A 13 -41.87 10.31 0.52
C ASN A 13 -42.90 11.14 -0.27
N CYS A 14 -43.96 11.61 0.38
CA CYS A 14 -45.02 12.41 -0.25
C CYS A 14 -44.73 13.92 -0.10
N VAL A 15 -44.98 14.71 -1.15
CA VAL A 15 -44.89 16.19 -1.13
C VAL A 15 -45.85 16.79 -0.09
N SER A 16 -47.02 16.16 0.09
CA SER A 16 -48.05 16.60 1.04
C SER A 16 -47.80 16.12 2.48
N ARG A 17 -46.56 15.78 2.85
CA ARG A 17 -46.22 15.42 4.23
C ARG A 17 -46.10 16.65 5.12
N ASP A 18 -46.51 16.51 6.37
CA ASP A 18 -46.31 17.52 7.43
C ASP A 18 -46.07 16.81 8.77
N PHE A 19 -45.40 17.48 9.71
CA PHE A 19 -45.12 16.92 11.03
C PHE A 19 -45.71 17.79 12.12
N VAL A 20 -46.65 17.23 12.88
CA VAL A 20 -47.31 17.92 13.99
C VAL A 20 -46.86 17.32 15.31
N ASN A 21 -46.32 18.16 16.18
CA ASN A 21 -45.91 17.77 17.52
C ASN A 21 -47.06 17.09 18.29
N GLY A 22 -46.81 15.88 18.80
CA GLY A 22 -47.80 15.07 19.52
C GLY A 22 -48.71 14.20 18.66
N LYS A 23 -48.76 14.40 17.34
CA LYS A 23 -49.52 13.55 16.39
C LYS A 23 -48.63 12.77 15.42
N GLY A 24 -47.42 13.25 15.15
CA GLY A 24 -46.50 12.61 14.21
C GLY A 24 -46.70 13.09 12.77
N LEU A 25 -46.45 12.19 11.81
CA LEU A 25 -46.56 12.45 10.38
C LEU A 25 -48.03 12.53 9.96
N VAL A 26 -48.45 13.68 9.42
CA VAL A 26 -49.81 13.92 8.94
C VAL A 26 -49.80 14.37 7.48
N CYS A 27 -50.95 14.28 6.82
CA CYS A 27 -51.11 14.86 5.50
C CYS A 27 -51.39 16.37 5.61
N LYS A 28 -50.60 17.21 4.94
CA LYS A 28 -50.75 18.67 4.88
C LYS A 28 -52.13 19.11 4.39
N ARG A 29 -52.76 18.30 3.53
CA ARG A 29 -54.07 18.58 2.92
C ARG A 29 -55.23 18.37 3.90
N THR A 30 -55.19 17.29 4.68
CA THR A 30 -56.28 16.91 5.61
C THR A 30 -55.99 17.28 7.06
N ARG A 31 -54.72 17.47 7.43
CA ARG A 31 -54.22 17.63 8.80
C ARG A 31 -54.53 16.45 9.73
N GLU A 32 -54.84 15.30 9.14
CA GLU A 32 -55.16 14.06 9.84
C GLU A 32 -54.11 12.99 9.56
N LEU A 33 -54.13 11.94 10.39
CA LEU A 33 -53.31 10.75 10.18
C LEU A 33 -53.72 10.06 8.88
N PRO A 34 -52.78 9.49 8.12
CA PRO A 34 -53.13 8.81 6.89
C PRO A 34 -53.99 7.58 7.19
N ALA A 35 -55.13 7.47 6.50
CA ALA A 35 -56.16 6.47 6.76
C ALA A 35 -56.57 5.71 5.47
N PHE A 36 -55.60 5.39 4.62
CA PHE A 36 -55.83 4.63 3.37
C PHE A 36 -55.49 3.15 3.54
N GLU A 37 -56.15 2.28 2.76
CA GLU A 37 -56.04 0.83 2.92
C GLU A 37 -54.89 0.19 2.13
N GLU A 38 -54.58 0.71 0.94
CA GLU A 38 -53.52 0.19 0.05
C GLU A 38 -52.70 1.34 -0.57
N GLU A 39 -53.35 2.26 -1.28
CA GLU A 39 -52.71 3.43 -1.90
C GLU A 39 -53.47 4.72 -1.58
N CYS A 40 -52.76 5.85 -1.62
CA CYS A 40 -53.37 7.16 -1.49
C CYS A 40 -53.58 7.76 -2.88
N GLU A 41 -54.84 7.97 -3.28
CA GLU A 41 -55.20 8.60 -4.57
C GLU A 41 -54.56 9.98 -4.79
N SER A 42 -54.18 10.63 -3.68
CA SER A 42 -53.64 11.97 -3.62
C SER A 42 -52.13 12.01 -3.39
N PHE A 43 -51.46 10.87 -3.56
CA PHE A 43 -50.01 10.76 -3.40
C PHE A 43 -49.27 11.44 -4.53
N GLU A 44 -48.30 12.27 -4.15
CA GLU A 44 -47.38 12.91 -5.07
C GLU A 44 -45.97 12.70 -4.51
N LYS A 45 -45.11 12.03 -5.29
CA LYS A 45 -43.76 11.65 -4.84
C LYS A 45 -42.87 12.89 -4.78
N ASP A 46 -42.18 13.07 -3.67
CA ASP A 46 -41.23 14.15 -3.47
C ASP A 46 -39.88 13.81 -4.14
N GLU A 47 -39.72 14.24 -5.41
CA GLU A 47 -38.47 14.04 -6.18
C GLU A 47 -37.27 14.79 -5.58
N GLU A 48 -37.50 15.92 -4.90
CA GLU A 48 -36.43 16.70 -4.27
C GLU A 48 -35.87 15.94 -3.06
N LEU A 49 -36.75 15.31 -2.27
CA LEU A 49 -36.35 14.40 -1.20
C LEU A 49 -35.58 13.18 -1.72
N GLU A 50 -35.99 12.62 -2.86
CA GLU A 50 -35.28 11.49 -3.47
C GLU A 50 -33.87 11.87 -3.95
N ARG A 51 -33.68 13.11 -4.44
CA ARG A 51 -32.37 13.65 -4.79
C ARG A 51 -31.49 13.96 -3.58
N LEU A 52 -32.11 14.38 -2.47
CA LEU A 52 -31.43 14.67 -1.20
C LEU A 52 -31.22 13.42 -0.34
N ALA A 53 -31.82 12.29 -0.72
CA ALA A 53 -31.62 11.03 -0.03
C ALA A 53 -30.13 10.66 -0.06
N PRO A 54 -29.56 10.18 1.07
CA PRO A 54 -28.19 9.71 1.07
C PRO A 54 -28.02 8.65 -0.04
N PRO A 55 -26.89 8.68 -0.78
CA PRO A 55 -26.62 7.69 -1.82
C PRO A 55 -26.76 6.29 -1.24
N LYS A 56 -27.27 5.35 -2.04
CA LYS A 56 -27.48 3.99 -1.55
C LYS A 56 -26.12 3.38 -1.18
N PRO A 57 -26.06 2.44 -0.24
CA PRO A 57 -24.83 1.72 0.10
C PRO A 57 -24.09 1.13 -1.13
N GLU A 58 -24.84 0.84 -2.19
CA GLU A 58 -24.38 0.34 -3.49
C GLU A 58 -23.68 1.39 -4.37
N ASP A 59 -23.92 2.68 -4.13
CA ASP A 59 -23.35 3.81 -4.88
C ASP A 59 -21.99 4.26 -4.32
N PHE A 60 -21.57 3.76 -3.15
CA PHE A 60 -20.23 3.99 -2.65
C PHE A 60 -19.24 3.20 -3.51
N PRO A 61 -18.13 3.82 -3.97
CA PRO A 61 -17.11 3.10 -4.72
C PRO A 61 -16.65 1.92 -3.85
N VAL A 62 -16.99 0.70 -4.28
CA VAL A 62 -16.64 -0.54 -3.61
C VAL A 62 -15.14 -0.50 -3.37
N SER A 63 -14.75 -0.27 -2.12
CA SER A 63 -13.40 -0.60 -1.68
C SER A 63 -13.24 -2.08 -1.99
N MET A 64 -12.33 -2.44 -2.91
CA MET A 64 -12.05 -3.84 -3.23
C MET A 64 -12.03 -4.65 -1.94
N THR A 65 -12.80 -5.72 -1.89
CA THR A 65 -12.90 -6.53 -0.68
C THR A 65 -11.54 -7.18 -0.40
N GLU A 66 -11.28 -7.55 0.85
CA GLU A 66 -10.01 -8.20 1.21
C GLU A 66 -9.79 -9.49 0.41
N GLU A 67 -10.87 -10.22 0.12
CA GLU A 67 -10.87 -11.44 -0.69
C GLU A 67 -10.42 -11.17 -2.14
N GLU A 68 -10.92 -10.10 -2.76
CA GLU A 68 -10.47 -9.68 -4.10
C GLU A 68 -9.00 -9.26 -4.10
N MET A 69 -8.53 -8.58 -3.05
CA MET A 69 -7.12 -8.21 -2.92
C MET A 69 -6.22 -9.44 -2.77
N LEU A 70 -6.65 -10.45 -2.02
CA LEU A 70 -5.94 -11.72 -1.87
C LEU A 70 -5.91 -12.52 -3.18
N ALA A 71 -6.99 -12.48 -3.97
CA ALA A 71 -7.06 -13.19 -5.24
C ALA A 71 -6.08 -12.64 -6.30
N GLU A 72 -5.72 -11.35 -6.22
CA GLU A 72 -4.72 -10.74 -7.11
C GLU A 72 -3.26 -10.96 -6.66
N GLU A 73 -3.04 -11.52 -5.47
CA GLU A 73 -1.68 -11.73 -4.95
C GLU A 73 -0.90 -12.71 -5.82
N ASN A 74 0.31 -12.31 -6.21
CA ASN A 74 1.24 -13.19 -6.89
C ASN A 74 2.65 -13.02 -6.30
N LEU A 75 2.93 -13.87 -5.31
CA LEU A 75 4.20 -13.85 -4.59
C LEU A 75 5.39 -14.10 -5.53
N SER A 76 5.30 -15.15 -6.36
CA SER A 76 6.37 -15.53 -7.28
C SER A 76 6.75 -14.39 -8.24
N LYS A 77 5.75 -13.68 -8.77
CA LYS A 77 5.97 -12.51 -9.61
C LYS A 77 6.68 -11.39 -8.85
N GLY A 78 6.23 -11.08 -7.64
CA GLY A 78 6.87 -10.08 -6.78
C GLY A 78 8.34 -10.41 -6.49
N VAL A 79 8.61 -11.66 -6.08
CA VAL A 79 9.97 -12.14 -5.79
C VAL A 79 10.86 -12.05 -7.03
N LEU A 80 10.36 -12.44 -8.21
CA LEU A 80 11.14 -12.40 -9.44
C LEU A 80 11.60 -10.97 -9.79
N TYR A 81 10.70 -9.98 -9.68
CA TYR A 81 11.07 -8.58 -9.90
C TYR A 81 12.02 -8.06 -8.81
N ALA A 82 11.79 -8.43 -7.54
CA ALA A 82 12.63 -8.01 -6.42
C ALA A 82 14.05 -8.59 -6.53
N VAL A 83 14.21 -9.83 -6.95
CA VAL A 83 15.52 -10.45 -7.19
C VAL A 83 16.26 -9.75 -8.33
N ALA A 84 15.58 -9.45 -9.44
CA ALA A 84 16.18 -8.68 -10.53
C ALA A 84 16.65 -7.29 -10.05
N ALA A 85 15.80 -6.58 -9.29
CA ALA A 85 16.16 -5.29 -8.71
C ALA A 85 17.31 -5.39 -7.69
N CYS A 86 17.36 -6.47 -6.90
CA CYS A 86 18.44 -6.74 -5.95
C CYS A 86 19.80 -6.88 -6.65
N ILE A 87 19.87 -7.63 -7.75
CA ILE A 87 21.10 -7.81 -8.54
C ILE A 87 21.52 -6.49 -9.18
N VAL A 88 20.58 -5.80 -9.84
CA VAL A 88 20.85 -4.50 -10.47
C VAL A 88 21.32 -3.46 -9.44
N GLY A 89 20.67 -3.41 -8.28
CA GLY A 89 21.01 -2.51 -7.18
C GLY A 89 22.41 -2.75 -6.63
N ALA A 90 22.80 -4.02 -6.45
CA ALA A 90 24.13 -4.38 -5.97
C ALA A 90 25.23 -3.99 -6.97
N VAL A 91 25.03 -4.26 -8.26
CA VAL A 91 25.98 -3.90 -9.33
C VAL A 91 26.09 -2.37 -9.45
N ALA A 92 24.96 -1.66 -9.45
CA ALA A 92 24.94 -0.21 -9.51
C ALA A 92 25.66 0.41 -8.31
N TRP A 93 25.44 -0.10 -7.10
CA TRP A 93 26.18 0.32 -5.91
C TRP A 93 27.68 0.15 -6.14
N GLY A 94 28.14 -1.06 -6.43
CA GLY A 94 29.57 -1.35 -6.62
C GLY A 94 30.23 -0.41 -7.62
N LEU A 95 29.60 -0.20 -8.78
CA LEU A 95 30.11 0.70 -9.82
C LEU A 95 30.16 2.17 -9.36
N ILE A 96 29.12 2.67 -8.69
CA ILE A 96 29.07 4.06 -8.23
C ILE A 96 30.11 4.28 -7.11
N SER A 97 30.26 3.33 -6.19
CA SER A 97 31.29 3.36 -5.15
C SER A 97 32.69 3.50 -5.74
N VAL A 98 33.06 2.61 -6.67
CA VAL A 98 34.40 2.57 -7.28
C VAL A 98 34.66 3.84 -8.10
N SER A 99 33.69 4.27 -8.92
CA SER A 99 33.84 5.47 -9.74
C SER A 99 33.92 6.77 -8.94
N THR A 100 33.28 6.83 -7.77
CA THR A 100 33.28 8.03 -6.91
C THR A 100 34.44 8.02 -5.90
N GLY A 101 35.04 6.85 -5.64
CA GLY A 101 36.07 6.67 -4.62
C GLY A 101 35.54 6.88 -3.18
N ARG A 102 34.22 6.86 -2.97
CA ARG A 102 33.57 7.09 -1.67
C ARG A 102 32.31 6.23 -1.52
N GLN A 103 32.08 5.72 -0.32
CA GLN A 103 30.80 5.11 0.05
C GLN A 103 29.76 6.19 0.35
N ILE A 104 28.64 6.14 -0.37
CA ILE A 104 27.54 7.09 -0.21
C ILE A 104 26.52 6.52 0.78
N GLY A 105 26.41 7.13 1.96
CA GLY A 105 25.61 6.61 3.08
C GLY A 105 24.12 6.43 2.79
N PHE A 106 23.53 7.13 1.82
CA PHE A 106 22.11 7.01 1.49
C PHE A 106 21.76 5.92 0.45
N MET A 107 22.75 5.20 -0.10
CA MET A 107 22.49 4.11 -1.06
C MET A 107 21.58 2.98 -0.51
N PRO A 108 21.73 2.52 0.75
CA PRO A 108 20.83 1.53 1.32
C PRO A 108 19.36 1.93 1.24
N ILE A 109 19.04 3.21 1.46
CA ILE A 109 17.67 3.74 1.37
C ILE A 109 17.14 3.57 -0.05
N ALA A 110 17.93 3.98 -1.05
CA ALA A 110 17.56 3.87 -2.46
C ALA A 110 17.33 2.41 -2.88
N ILE A 111 18.15 1.49 -2.38
CA ILE A 111 18.01 0.05 -2.67
C ILE A 111 16.79 -0.54 -1.97
N GLY A 112 16.56 -0.21 -0.69
CA GLY A 112 15.36 -0.62 0.03
C GLY A 112 14.09 -0.21 -0.70
N LEU A 113 14.03 1.05 -1.15
CA LEU A 113 12.93 1.56 -1.98
C LEU A 113 12.80 0.79 -3.30
N MET A 114 13.90 0.63 -4.05
CA MET A 114 13.91 -0.04 -5.35
C MET A 114 13.41 -1.48 -5.25
N VAL A 115 13.93 -2.24 -4.29
CA VAL A 115 13.56 -3.65 -4.05
C VAL A 115 12.12 -3.73 -3.55
N GLY A 116 11.71 -2.87 -2.62
CA GLY A 116 10.33 -2.82 -2.10
C GLY A 116 9.32 -2.53 -3.21
N PHE A 117 9.54 -1.48 -4.01
CA PHE A 117 8.66 -1.16 -5.15
C PHE A 117 8.61 -2.27 -6.21
N SER A 118 9.70 -3.01 -6.38
CA SER A 118 9.74 -4.16 -7.30
C SER A 118 8.93 -5.33 -6.73
N MET A 119 9.07 -5.63 -5.44
CA MET A 119 8.29 -6.65 -4.75
C MET A 119 6.78 -6.37 -4.80
N ARG A 120 6.41 -5.09 -4.72
CA ARG A 120 5.03 -4.62 -4.83
C ARG A 120 4.34 -4.94 -6.15
N LYS A 121 5.07 -5.28 -7.21
CA LYS A 121 4.48 -5.80 -8.47
C LYS A 121 3.74 -7.12 -8.27
N GLY A 122 4.02 -7.85 -7.18
CA GLY A 122 3.27 -9.02 -6.75
C GLY A 122 1.95 -8.71 -6.04
N LYS A 123 1.58 -7.43 -5.89
CA LYS A 123 0.32 -6.95 -5.26
C LYS A 123 0.05 -7.47 -3.85
N GLY A 124 1.09 -7.89 -3.12
CA GLY A 124 0.96 -8.48 -1.80
C GLY A 124 0.36 -7.57 -0.73
N ILE A 125 -0.53 -8.13 0.07
CA ILE A 125 -1.05 -7.55 1.31
C ILE A 125 -0.58 -8.33 2.54
N ARG A 126 -0.20 -9.61 2.37
CA ARG A 126 0.31 -10.45 3.47
C ARG A 126 1.71 -10.00 3.93
N PRO A 127 2.03 -10.10 5.25
CA PRO A 127 3.34 -9.72 5.81
C PRO A 127 4.54 -10.38 5.15
N ILE A 128 4.36 -11.57 4.57
CA ILE A 128 5.41 -12.32 3.88
C ILE A 128 6.07 -11.53 2.74
N PHE A 129 5.32 -10.67 2.04
CA PHE A 129 5.86 -9.83 0.98
C PHE A 129 6.86 -8.81 1.52
N GLY A 130 6.52 -8.16 2.64
CA GLY A 130 7.42 -7.24 3.33
C GLY A 130 8.67 -7.92 3.86
N ILE A 131 8.53 -9.09 4.48
CA ILE A 131 9.67 -9.85 5.03
C ILE A 131 10.67 -10.20 3.91
N ILE A 132 10.18 -10.72 2.79
CA ILE A 132 11.03 -11.08 1.65
C ILE A 132 11.65 -9.84 1.02
N GLY A 133 10.89 -8.75 0.86
CA GLY A 133 11.42 -7.48 0.33
C GLY A 133 12.53 -6.90 1.19
N ALA A 134 12.37 -6.91 2.51
CA ALA A 134 13.40 -6.49 3.45
C ALA A 134 14.64 -7.38 3.39
N ALA A 135 14.46 -8.70 3.38
CA ALA A 135 15.57 -9.66 3.26
C ALA A 135 16.37 -9.45 1.97
N LEU A 136 15.69 -9.30 0.82
CA LEU A 136 16.33 -9.04 -0.47
C LEU A 136 17.03 -7.68 -0.50
N ALA A 137 16.46 -6.65 0.11
CA ALA A 137 17.11 -5.34 0.22
C ALA A 137 18.41 -5.44 1.02
N LEU A 138 18.40 -6.15 2.15
CA LEU A 138 19.60 -6.37 2.96
C LEU A 138 20.66 -7.17 2.19
N VAL A 139 20.27 -8.24 1.51
CA VAL A 139 21.17 -9.03 0.65
C VAL A 139 21.78 -8.16 -0.44
N SER A 140 20.98 -7.30 -1.10
CA SER A 140 21.47 -6.36 -2.11
C SER A 140 22.52 -5.39 -1.53
N CYS A 141 22.31 -4.88 -0.30
CA CYS A 141 23.26 -3.99 0.35
C CYS A 141 24.60 -4.70 0.65
N ILE A 142 24.53 -5.90 1.24
CA ILE A 142 25.71 -6.71 1.55
C ILE A 142 26.50 -7.04 0.28
N LEU A 143 25.80 -7.42 -0.80
CA LEU A 143 26.43 -7.66 -2.10
C LEU A 143 27.04 -6.39 -2.69
N GLY A 144 26.36 -5.24 -2.57
CA GLY A 144 26.88 -3.95 -3.04
C GLY A 144 28.18 -3.55 -2.33
N ASP A 145 28.26 -3.74 -1.02
CA ASP A 145 29.49 -3.50 -0.26
C ASP A 145 30.61 -4.47 -0.65
N PHE A 146 30.28 -5.76 -0.81
CA PHE A 146 31.24 -6.76 -1.28
C PHE A 146 31.83 -6.40 -2.65
N LEU A 147 30.98 -6.06 -3.63
CA LEU A 147 31.42 -5.64 -4.97
C LEU A 147 32.24 -4.34 -4.92
N SER A 148 31.85 -3.40 -4.05
CA SER A 148 32.59 -2.15 -3.84
C SER A 148 34.01 -2.41 -3.32
N ILE A 149 34.17 -3.28 -2.31
CA ILE A 149 35.47 -3.61 -1.71
C ILE A 149 36.40 -4.26 -2.76
N ILE A 150 35.90 -5.24 -3.50
CA ILE A 150 36.68 -5.88 -4.58
C ILE A 150 37.09 -4.85 -5.62
N GLY A 151 36.17 -3.96 -6.02
CA GLY A 151 36.47 -2.91 -6.98
C GLY A 151 37.51 -1.91 -6.47
N TYR A 152 37.48 -1.54 -5.19
CA TYR A 152 38.51 -0.67 -4.60
C TYR A 152 39.88 -1.36 -4.56
N ILE A 153 39.94 -2.65 -4.26
CA ILE A 153 41.19 -3.43 -4.29
C ILE A 153 41.72 -3.50 -5.74
N SER A 154 40.85 -3.82 -6.70
CA SER A 154 41.20 -3.86 -8.14
C SER A 154 41.80 -2.52 -8.60
N GLN A 155 41.19 -1.39 -8.23
CA GLN A 155 41.70 -0.06 -8.59
C GLN A 155 43.01 0.31 -7.86
N SER A 156 43.18 -0.12 -6.62
CA SER A 156 44.36 0.23 -5.80
C SER A 156 45.61 -0.54 -6.21
N TYR A 157 45.45 -1.79 -6.66
CA TYR A 157 46.56 -2.67 -7.06
C TYR A 157 46.70 -2.81 -8.59
N ASP A 158 45.89 -2.09 -9.37
CA ASP A 158 45.85 -2.16 -10.84
C ASP A 158 45.67 -3.59 -11.39
N MET A 159 44.90 -4.40 -10.65
CA MET A 159 44.60 -5.80 -10.97
C MET A 159 43.23 -5.92 -11.64
N GLY A 160 43.04 -6.96 -12.45
CA GLY A 160 41.73 -7.25 -13.03
C GLY A 160 40.68 -7.61 -11.97
N TYR A 161 39.43 -7.19 -12.14
CA TYR A 161 38.36 -7.47 -11.17
C TYR A 161 38.19 -8.97 -10.86
N PHE A 162 38.24 -9.81 -11.90
CA PHE A 162 38.15 -11.27 -11.75
C PHE A 162 39.37 -11.87 -11.06
N GLU A 163 40.55 -11.27 -11.26
CA GLU A 163 41.77 -11.70 -10.61
C GLU A 163 41.64 -11.50 -9.10
N VAL A 164 41.25 -10.30 -8.67
CA VAL A 164 40.97 -9.99 -7.26
C VAL A 164 39.88 -10.91 -6.70
N LEU A 165 38.80 -11.17 -7.45
CA LEU A 165 37.76 -12.08 -7.00
C LEU A 165 38.29 -13.50 -6.73
N THR A 166 39.26 -13.99 -7.52
CA THR A 166 39.82 -15.33 -7.34
C THR A 166 40.98 -15.41 -6.35
N SER A 167 41.72 -14.32 -6.16
CA SER A 167 42.94 -14.27 -5.34
C SER A 167 42.75 -13.58 -3.99
N ALA A 168 41.61 -12.90 -3.77
CA ALA A 168 41.39 -12.16 -2.53
C ALA A 168 41.21 -13.07 -1.32
N ASP A 169 41.74 -12.59 -0.19
CA ASP A 169 41.43 -13.15 1.12
C ASP A 169 40.01 -12.71 1.55
N TYR A 170 39.07 -13.64 1.40
CA TYR A 170 37.68 -13.45 1.81
C TYR A 170 37.52 -13.19 3.31
N GLY A 171 38.48 -13.61 4.14
CA GLY A 171 38.50 -13.31 5.58
C GLY A 171 38.72 -11.82 5.85
N GLU A 172 39.64 -11.19 5.14
CA GLU A 172 39.86 -9.74 5.23
C GLU A 172 38.67 -8.96 4.67
N ILE A 173 38.13 -9.36 3.52
CA ILE A 173 36.93 -8.73 2.94
C ILE A 173 35.78 -8.78 3.94
N PHE A 174 35.54 -9.95 4.54
CA PHE A 174 34.47 -10.12 5.51
C PHE A 174 34.68 -9.27 6.79
N SER A 175 35.92 -9.16 7.26
CA SER A 175 36.27 -8.27 8.38
C SER A 175 35.97 -6.80 8.07
N VAL A 176 36.30 -6.33 6.87
CA VAL A 176 35.99 -4.97 6.41
C VAL A 176 34.47 -4.77 6.29
N MET A 177 33.75 -5.74 5.73
CA MET A 177 32.29 -5.69 5.65
C MET A 177 31.65 -5.61 7.04
N LEU A 178 32.09 -6.42 8.01
CA LEU A 178 31.62 -6.35 9.39
C LEU A 178 31.91 -4.99 10.03
N LYS A 179 33.08 -4.42 9.79
CA LYS A 179 33.44 -3.09 10.28
C LYS A 179 32.52 -2.02 9.69
N ASN A 180 32.19 -2.12 8.40
CA ASN A 180 31.21 -1.24 7.76
C ASN A 180 29.82 -1.42 8.37
N MET A 181 29.38 -2.66 8.60
CA MET A 181 28.08 -2.96 9.23
C MET A 181 27.98 -2.49 10.68
N MET A 182 29.09 -2.27 11.40
CA MET A 182 29.10 -1.70 12.75
C MET A 182 29.28 -0.17 12.77
N SER A 183 29.44 0.46 11.61
CA SER A 183 29.60 1.91 11.46
C SER A 183 28.26 2.62 11.23
N MET A 184 28.28 3.90 10.81
CA MET A 184 27.07 4.62 10.36
C MET A 184 26.25 3.84 9.31
N THR A 185 26.88 2.98 8.53
CA THR A 185 26.20 2.17 7.50
C THR A 185 25.15 1.23 8.10
N ALA A 186 25.30 0.78 9.36
CA ALA A 186 24.32 -0.03 10.08
C ALA A 186 22.95 0.65 10.16
N PHE A 187 22.97 1.95 10.44
CA PHE A 187 21.77 2.77 10.58
C PHE A 187 21.02 2.84 9.25
N PHE A 188 21.75 3.01 8.14
CA PHE A 188 21.17 3.04 6.80
C PHE A 188 20.68 1.67 6.33
N TYR A 189 21.33 0.58 6.73
CA TYR A 189 20.82 -0.77 6.49
C TYR A 189 19.48 -1.00 7.21
N GLY A 190 19.29 -0.41 8.40
CA GLY A 190 18.00 -0.37 9.07
C GLY A 190 16.92 0.31 8.23
N PHE A 191 17.25 1.43 7.57
CA PHE A 191 16.33 2.04 6.60
C PHE A 191 16.11 1.15 5.39
N ALA A 192 17.13 0.48 4.84
CA ALA A 192 16.94 -0.44 3.73
C ALA A 192 15.94 -1.55 4.06
N LEU A 193 16.03 -2.12 5.28
CA LEU A 193 15.07 -3.10 5.79
C LEU A 193 13.67 -2.50 5.94
N TYR A 194 13.56 -1.33 6.56
CA TYR A 194 12.27 -0.66 6.78
C TYR A 194 11.58 -0.29 5.46
N GLU A 195 12.31 0.34 4.54
CA GLU A 195 11.82 0.75 3.22
C GLU A 195 11.48 -0.49 2.37
N GLY A 196 12.36 -1.50 2.36
CA GLY A 196 12.13 -2.77 1.69
C GLY A 196 10.87 -3.47 2.20
N TYR A 197 10.63 -3.47 3.52
CA TYR A 197 9.41 -4.01 4.12
C TYR A 197 8.18 -3.18 3.73
N LYS A 198 8.19 -1.89 4.06
CA LYS A 198 7.05 -0.98 3.94
C LYS A 198 6.56 -0.83 2.51
N TYR A 199 7.47 -0.73 1.54
CA TYR A 199 7.10 -0.49 0.15
C TYR A 199 6.79 -1.74 -0.65
N SER A 200 7.02 -2.94 -0.08
CA SER A 200 6.64 -4.21 -0.69
C SER A 200 5.13 -4.43 -0.75
N PHE A 201 4.35 -3.73 0.07
CA PHE A 201 2.90 -3.87 0.10
C PHE A 201 2.21 -3.04 -0.98
N ARG A 202 1.10 -3.55 -1.49
CA ARG A 202 0.19 -2.79 -2.35
C ARG A 202 -0.22 -1.48 -1.68
N ALA A 203 -0.27 -0.36 -2.42
CA ALA A 203 -0.86 0.86 -1.85
C ALA A 203 -2.35 0.65 -1.67
N GLN A 204 -2.75 0.64 -0.40
CA GLN A 204 -4.14 0.75 -0.02
C GLN A 204 -4.43 2.23 0.17
N LYS A 205 -5.21 2.82 -0.73
CA LYS A 205 -5.91 4.07 -0.43
C LYS A 205 -7.05 3.68 0.51
N ARG A 206 -6.79 3.63 1.82
CA ARG A 206 -7.88 3.58 2.78
C ARG A 206 -8.64 4.89 2.59
N PRO A 207 -9.95 4.91 2.28
CA PRO A 207 -10.69 6.15 2.43
C PRO A 207 -10.51 6.55 3.89
N GLU A 208 -9.93 7.72 4.14
CA GLU A 208 -9.98 8.32 5.46
C GLU A 208 -11.46 8.48 5.75
N GLY A 209 -12.02 7.55 6.53
CA GLY A 209 -13.41 7.61 6.93
C GLY A 209 -13.63 9.00 7.48
N GLY A 210 -14.52 9.76 6.84
CA GLY A 210 -14.95 11.04 7.34
C GLY A 210 -15.31 10.84 8.79
N LYS A 211 -14.52 11.46 9.68
CA LYS A 211 -14.89 11.56 11.08
C LYS A 211 -16.19 12.33 11.07
N ILE A 212 -17.29 11.61 11.30
CA ILE A 212 -18.57 12.20 11.65
C ILE A 212 -18.39 12.87 13.02
#